data_AF-A0A9D8LZR0-F1
#
_entry.id   AF-A0A9D8LZR0-F1
#
_cell.length_a   1.000
_cell.length_b   1.000
_cell.length_c   1.000
_cell.angle_alpha   90.00
_cell.angle_beta   90.00
_cell.angle_gamma   90.00
#
_symmetry.space_group_name_H-M   'P 1'
#
loop_
_entity.id
_entity.type
_entity.pdbx_description
1 polymer ?
#
loop_
_entity_poly.entity_id
_entity_poly.type
_entity_poly.pdbx_seq_one_letter_code
_entity_poly.pdbx_strand_id
1 'polypeptide(L)'
;MREVIHSGKKPAQPVFQVIPTNVLPSWSSEMKHYYFITEPEERCQTCNIRGRIDYPYHYNKRDLEQYPIKDINIMKELKSNGSWAYRPVFLSKRFRDLLIENGITREVINRDDNNYKSRDWLFEPVVIIE
;
A
#
# COMPACT_ATOMS: atom_id res chain seq x y z
N MET A 1 -10.15 -14.13 6.48
CA MET A 1 -10.76 -14.01 5.14
C MET A 1 -12.26 -14.13 5.28
N ARG A 2 -13.02 -13.62 4.33
CA ARG A 2 -14.49 -13.73 4.31
C ARG A 2 -14.93 -14.21 2.95
N GLU A 3 -15.80 -15.22 2.91
CA GLU A 3 -16.45 -15.64 1.67
C GLU A 3 -17.43 -14.56 1.22
N VAL A 4 -17.34 -14.19 -0.06
CA VAL A 4 -18.22 -13.22 -0.70
C VAL A 4 -18.63 -13.73 -2.07
N ILE A 5 -19.80 -13.33 -2.52
CA ILE A 5 -20.32 -13.68 -3.84
C ILE A 5 -19.94 -12.55 -4.80
N HIS A 6 -19.04 -12.82 -5.73
CA HIS A 6 -18.67 -11.83 -6.74
C HIS A 6 -19.68 -11.86 -7.89
N SER A 7 -20.43 -10.78 -8.07
CA SER A 7 -21.40 -10.63 -9.15
C SER A 7 -20.75 -9.85 -10.31
N GLY A 8 -20.74 -10.42 -11.51
CA GLY A 8 -20.14 -9.80 -12.70
C GLY A 8 -20.66 -10.41 -13.99
N LYS A 9 -19.93 -10.24 -15.11
CA LYS A 9 -20.32 -10.81 -16.41
C LYS A 9 -20.35 -12.35 -16.45
N LYS A 10 -19.77 -13.01 -15.46
CA LYS A 10 -19.76 -14.48 -15.31
C LYS A 10 -20.74 -14.90 -14.21
N PRO A 11 -21.26 -16.15 -14.24
CA PRO A 11 -22.10 -16.67 -13.17
C PRO A 11 -21.43 -16.48 -11.81
N ALA A 12 -22.23 -16.12 -10.81
CA ALA A 12 -21.77 -15.80 -9.48
C ALA A 12 -21.01 -17.00 -8.88
N GLN A 13 -19.80 -16.75 -8.42
CA GLN A 13 -18.94 -17.77 -7.80
C GLN A 13 -18.54 -17.31 -6.40
N PRO A 14 -18.47 -18.24 -5.43
CA PRO A 14 -17.92 -17.94 -4.12
C PRO A 14 -16.43 -17.62 -4.28
N VAL A 15 -16.03 -16.47 -3.76
CA VAL A 15 -14.63 -16.03 -3.71
C VAL A 15 -14.29 -15.60 -2.29
N PHE A 16 -13.01 -15.64 -1.94
CA PHE A 16 -12.54 -15.17 -0.64
C PHE A 16 -12.01 -13.75 -0.74
N GLN A 17 -12.62 -12.85 0.02
CA GLN A 17 -12.09 -11.52 0.22
C GLN A 17 -11.06 -11.54 1.36
N VAL A 18 -9.89 -10.99 1.07
CA VAL A 18 -8.90 -10.66 2.09
C VAL A 18 -9.43 -9.48 2.92
N ILE A 19 -9.59 -9.70 4.23
CA ILE A 19 -9.91 -8.64 5.18
C ILE A 19 -8.65 -8.41 6.01
N PRO A 20 -7.90 -7.33 5.75
CA PRO A 20 -6.76 -7.00 6.57
C PRO A 20 -7.25 -6.53 7.95
N THR A 21 -6.65 -7.06 9.01
CA THR A 21 -6.98 -6.70 10.39
C THR A 21 -5.81 -6.07 11.14
N ASN A 22 -4.59 -6.18 10.59
CA ASN A 22 -3.41 -5.57 11.18
C ASN A 22 -3.30 -4.13 10.70
N VAL A 23 -3.42 -3.17 11.60
CA VAL A 23 -3.18 -1.76 11.29
C VAL A 23 -1.75 -1.44 11.73
N LEU A 24 -0.94 -0.89 10.81
CA LEU A 24 0.42 -0.45 11.13
C LEU A 24 0.40 0.70 12.15
N PRO A 25 1.52 0.95 12.86
CA PRO A 25 1.66 2.18 13.63
C PRO A 25 1.56 3.42 12.73
N SER A 26 1.61 4.60 13.32
CA SER A 26 1.73 5.81 12.49
C SER A 26 3.09 5.86 11.81
N TRP A 27 3.15 6.43 10.60
CA TRP A 27 4.44 6.74 9.99
C TRP A 27 5.24 7.73 10.85
N SER A 28 6.55 7.73 10.68
CA SER A 28 7.46 8.65 11.37
C SER A 28 7.19 10.10 10.96
N SER A 29 7.35 11.03 11.90
CA SER A 29 7.35 12.46 11.63
C SER A 29 8.52 12.91 10.77
N GLU A 30 9.56 12.08 10.63
CA GLU A 30 10.71 12.34 9.76
C GLU A 30 10.44 12.01 8.29
N MET A 31 9.24 11.53 7.97
CA MET A 31 8.84 11.24 6.60
C MET A 31 8.94 12.50 5.73
N LYS A 32 9.74 12.41 4.67
CA LYS A 32 9.86 13.48 3.69
C LYS A 32 8.65 13.45 2.75
N HIS A 33 8.14 14.64 2.48
CA HIS A 33 7.04 14.86 1.55
C HIS A 33 7.53 15.75 0.42
N TYR A 34 7.44 15.25 -0.81
CA TYR A 34 7.78 16.02 -1.99
C TYR A 34 6.50 16.60 -2.56
N TYR A 35 6.51 17.90 -2.84
CA TYR A 35 5.40 18.61 -3.45
C TYR A 35 5.78 18.99 -4.87
N PHE A 36 4.83 18.88 -5.81
CA PHE A 36 5.07 19.33 -7.17
C PHE A 36 5.27 20.85 -7.18
N ILE A 37 6.35 21.29 -7.85
CA ILE A 37 6.76 22.71 -7.93
C ILE A 37 5.69 23.58 -8.59
N THR A 38 4.82 22.98 -9.42
CA THR A 38 3.72 23.67 -10.11
C THR A 38 2.50 23.95 -9.23
N GLU A 39 2.44 23.42 -8.00
CA GLU A 39 1.27 23.54 -7.13
C GLU A 39 1.54 24.09 -5.71
N PRO A 40 2.50 25.04 -5.46
CA PRO A 40 2.85 25.43 -4.09
C PRO A 40 1.68 26.10 -3.33
N GLU A 41 0.80 26.78 -4.06
CA GLU A 41 -0.29 27.61 -3.53
C GLU A 41 -1.67 26.93 -3.58
N GLU A 42 -1.78 25.73 -4.19
CA GLU A 42 -3.07 25.06 -4.47
C GLU A 42 -3.43 23.95 -3.46
N ARG A 43 -2.97 24.05 -2.21
CA ARG A 43 -3.36 23.09 -1.17
C ARG A 43 -4.84 23.25 -0.83
N CYS A 44 -5.57 22.13 -0.71
CA CYS A 44 -6.97 22.15 -0.29
C CYS A 44 -7.11 22.83 1.07
N GLN A 45 -7.88 23.92 1.19
CA GLN A 45 -8.00 24.66 2.45
C GLN A 45 -8.69 23.86 3.58
N THR A 46 -9.43 22.80 3.24
CA THR A 46 -10.19 21.98 4.20
C THR A 46 -9.37 20.81 4.75
N CYS A 47 -8.65 20.08 3.89
CA CYS A 47 -7.90 18.88 4.30
C CYS A 47 -6.39 18.98 4.06
N ASN A 48 -5.93 20.07 3.44
CA ASN A 48 -4.52 20.34 3.10
C ASN A 48 -3.87 19.33 2.15
N ILE A 49 -4.67 18.58 1.37
CA ILE A 49 -4.19 17.52 0.46
C ILE A 49 -4.34 17.96 -1.01
N ARG A 50 -3.21 18.16 -1.71
CA ARG A 50 -3.06 18.01 -3.18
C ARG A 50 -1.58 17.95 -3.58
N GLY A 51 -1.26 17.24 -4.67
CA GLY A 51 0.05 17.28 -5.33
C GLY A 51 1.26 16.79 -4.53
N ARG A 52 1.12 15.73 -3.71
CA ARG A 52 2.20 15.23 -2.84
C ARG A 52 2.67 13.84 -3.29
N ILE A 53 3.97 13.71 -3.57
CA ILE A 53 4.64 12.42 -3.67
C ILE A 53 5.10 12.02 -2.25
N ASP A 54 4.51 10.94 -1.78
CA ASP A 54 4.93 10.25 -0.56
C ASP A 54 6.01 9.24 -0.91
N TYR A 55 7.26 9.52 -0.57
CA TYR A 55 8.34 8.60 -0.92
C TYR A 55 9.55 8.69 0.01
N PRO A 56 10.06 7.55 0.51
CA PRO A 56 9.37 6.31 0.93
C PRO A 56 8.52 6.49 2.21
N TYR A 57 7.73 5.50 2.63
CA TYR A 57 7.12 5.56 3.98
C TYR A 57 8.15 5.30 5.04
N HIS A 58 8.27 6.21 5.99
CA HIS A 58 9.19 6.05 7.09
C HIS A 58 8.44 5.54 8.31
N TYR A 59 8.94 4.53 9.00
CA TYR A 59 8.42 4.08 10.29
C TYR A 59 9.55 4.02 11.29
N ASN A 60 9.27 4.41 12.54
CA ASN A 60 10.26 4.27 13.61
C ASN A 60 10.38 2.79 13.98
N LYS A 61 11.61 2.32 14.12
CA LYS A 61 11.92 0.93 14.47
C LYS A 61 11.22 0.49 15.75
N ARG A 62 11.23 1.33 16.79
CA ARG A 62 10.58 1.06 18.07
C ARG A 62 9.08 0.81 17.95
N ASP A 63 8.40 1.55 17.06
CA ASP A 63 6.97 1.39 16.84
C ASP A 63 6.68 0.04 16.15
N LEU A 64 7.54 -0.36 15.21
CA LEU A 64 7.43 -1.65 14.52
C LEU A 64 7.78 -2.85 15.43
N GLU A 65 8.67 -2.66 16.40
CA GLU A 65 8.98 -3.67 17.42
C GLU A 65 7.79 -3.89 18.37
N GLN A 66 7.05 -2.84 18.70
CA GLN A 66 5.84 -2.93 19.54
C GLN A 66 4.62 -3.43 18.76
N TYR A 67 4.53 -3.10 17.47
CA TYR A 67 3.43 -3.48 16.58
C TYR A 67 3.97 -4.24 15.35
N PRO A 68 4.26 -5.54 15.49
CA PRO A 68 4.91 -6.31 14.44
C PRO A 68 4.14 -6.33 13.12
N ILE A 69 4.87 -6.15 12.03
CA ILE A 69 4.36 -6.26 10.66
C ILE A 69 3.94 -7.71 10.40
N LYS A 70 2.74 -7.88 9.82
CA LYS A 70 2.20 -9.18 9.40
C LYS A 70 2.26 -9.34 7.88
N ASP A 71 1.74 -10.45 7.38
CA ASP A 71 1.67 -10.70 5.93
C ASP A 71 0.67 -9.80 5.19
N ILE A 72 -0.32 -9.27 5.91
CA ILE A 72 -1.38 -8.40 5.37
C ILE A 72 -1.62 -7.27 6.38
N ASN A 73 -1.35 -6.03 5.98
CA ASN A 73 -1.44 -4.86 6.84
C ASN A 73 -2.20 -3.72 6.16
N ILE A 74 -2.76 -2.82 6.96
CA ILE A 74 -3.34 -1.56 6.50
C ILE A 74 -2.52 -0.41 7.09
N MET A 75 -2.28 0.62 6.29
CA MET A 75 -1.74 1.88 6.81
C MET A 75 -2.73 2.53 7.80
N LYS A 76 -2.21 3.16 8.85
CA LYS A 76 -3.07 3.90 9.78
C LYS A 76 -3.65 5.15 9.12
N GLU A 77 -2.82 5.87 8.38
CA GLU A 77 -3.14 7.10 7.70
C GLU A 77 -3.96 6.88 6.41
N LEU A 78 -4.77 7.88 6.08
CA LEU A 78 -5.52 7.92 4.82
C LEU A 78 -4.68 8.53 3.71
N LYS A 79 -4.81 7.96 2.52
CA LYS A 79 -4.34 8.52 1.25
C LYS A 79 -5.52 8.99 0.42
N SER A 80 -5.24 9.84 -0.56
CA SER A 80 -6.22 10.28 -1.53
C SER A 80 -5.62 10.18 -2.92
N ASN A 81 -6.43 9.74 -3.88
CA ASN A 81 -6.10 9.82 -5.31
C ASN A 81 -6.74 11.03 -5.98
N GLY A 82 -7.24 11.99 -5.20
CA GLY A 82 -7.97 13.17 -5.67
C GLY A 82 -9.49 12.97 -5.76
N SER A 83 -9.98 11.74 -5.81
CA SER A 83 -11.42 11.43 -5.94
C SER A 83 -12.02 10.82 -4.66
N TRP A 84 -11.25 10.06 -3.89
CA TRP A 84 -11.67 9.53 -2.59
C TRP A 84 -10.48 9.27 -1.68
N ALA A 85 -10.77 9.22 -0.38
CA ALA A 85 -9.81 8.79 0.62
C ALA A 85 -9.83 7.26 0.78
N TYR A 86 -8.67 6.65 0.93
CA TYR A 86 -8.52 5.21 1.13
C TYR A 86 -7.33 4.91 2.04
N ARG A 87 -7.30 3.72 2.64
CA ARG A 87 -6.11 3.23 3.33
C ARG A 87 -5.39 2.21 2.45
N PRO A 88 -4.11 2.43 2.10
CA PRO A 88 -3.30 1.43 1.43
C PRO A 88 -3.23 0.13 2.22
N VAL A 89 -3.21 -0.98 1.49
CA VAL A 89 -2.98 -2.32 2.02
C VAL A 89 -1.58 -2.76 1.62
N PHE A 90 -0.77 -3.14 2.61
CA PHE A 90 0.58 -3.68 2.40
C PHE A 90 0.57 -5.19 2.56
N LEU A 91 1.00 -5.88 1.50
CA LEU A 91 1.21 -7.32 1.51
C LEU A 91 2.70 -7.60 1.65
N SER A 92 3.07 -8.53 2.53
CA SER A 92 4.46 -8.96 2.62
C SER A 92 4.87 -9.65 1.31
N LYS A 93 6.15 -9.52 0.95
CA LYS A 93 6.71 -10.22 -0.20
C LYS A 93 6.47 -11.73 -0.11
N ARG A 94 6.73 -12.33 1.06
CA ARG A 94 6.54 -13.77 1.30
C ARG A 94 5.10 -14.21 1.01
N PHE A 95 4.11 -13.46 1.47
CA PHE A 95 2.72 -13.78 1.22
C PHE A 95 2.36 -13.62 -0.26
N ARG A 96 2.87 -12.57 -0.92
CA ARG A 96 2.71 -12.39 -2.37
C ARG A 96 3.27 -13.57 -3.15
N ASP A 97 4.47 -14.03 -2.82
CA ASP A 97 5.14 -15.16 -3.47
C ASP A 97 4.28 -16.43 -3.31
N LEU A 98 3.80 -16.71 -2.09
CA LEU A 98 2.92 -17.85 -1.81
C LEU A 98 1.64 -17.85 -2.67
N LEU A 99 1.03 -16.68 -2.89
CA LEU A 99 -0.15 -16.55 -3.76
C LEU A 99 0.15 -16.84 -5.24
N ILE A 100 1.37 -16.57 -5.71
CA ILE A 100 1.81 -16.85 -7.08
C ILE A 100 2.10 -18.34 -7.23
N GLU A 101 2.89 -18.91 -6.31
CA GLU A 101 3.30 -20.32 -6.31
C GLU A 101 2.11 -21.27 -6.29
N ASN A 102 1.02 -20.89 -5.62
CA ASN A 102 -0.21 -21.67 -5.55
C ASN A 102 -1.21 -21.35 -6.69
N GLY A 103 -0.82 -20.54 -7.67
CA GLY A 103 -1.67 -20.21 -8.82
C GLY A 103 -2.92 -19.37 -8.48
N ILE A 104 -2.99 -18.78 -7.28
CA ILE A 104 -4.14 -17.99 -6.82
C ILE A 104 -4.17 -16.64 -7.56
N THR A 105 -2.99 -16.09 -7.85
CA THR A 105 -2.84 -14.83 -8.57
C THR A 105 -1.75 -14.95 -9.61
N ARG A 106 -1.90 -14.25 -10.74
CA ARG A 106 -0.83 -14.17 -11.74
C ARG A 106 0.36 -13.38 -11.19
N GLU A 107 1.56 -13.71 -11.64
CA GLU A 107 2.70 -12.81 -11.53
C GLU A 107 2.42 -11.57 -12.40
N VAL A 108 2.54 -10.38 -11.82
CA VAL A 108 2.38 -9.12 -12.54
C VAL A 108 3.76 -8.50 -12.60
N ILE A 109 4.32 -8.49 -13.80
CA ILE A 109 5.65 -7.99 -14.14
C ILE A 109 5.40 -6.65 -14.85
N ASN A 110 6.00 -5.55 -14.38
CA ASN A 110 5.87 -4.26 -15.05
C ASN A 110 6.69 -4.26 -16.35
N ARG A 111 6.28 -3.43 -17.32
CA ARG A 111 6.93 -3.31 -18.64
C ARG A 111 8.41 -2.92 -18.54
N ASP A 112 8.79 -2.21 -17.48
CA ASP A 112 10.16 -1.74 -17.24
C ASP A 112 10.99 -2.69 -16.36
N ASP A 113 10.47 -3.87 -16.01
CA ASP A 113 11.13 -4.83 -15.12
C ASP A 113 12.46 -5.37 -15.66
N ASN A 114 12.61 -5.41 -16.99
CA ASN A 114 13.88 -5.76 -17.64
C ASN A 114 15.00 -4.74 -17.36
N ASN A 115 14.63 -3.49 -17.06
CA ASN A 115 15.58 -2.41 -16.81
C ASN A 115 15.88 -2.22 -15.33
N TYR A 116 14.90 -2.47 -14.44
CA TYR A 116 15.01 -2.12 -13.03
C TYR A 116 14.80 -3.27 -12.03
N LYS A 117 14.69 -4.52 -12.52
CA LYS A 117 14.35 -5.74 -11.75
C LYS A 117 12.95 -5.66 -11.10
N SER A 118 12.18 -6.75 -11.24
CA SER A 118 10.71 -6.78 -11.11
C SER A 118 10.09 -6.47 -9.75
N ARG A 119 10.88 -6.13 -8.73
CA ARG A 119 10.44 -6.21 -7.34
C ARG A 119 10.52 -4.91 -6.57
N ASP A 120 11.18 -3.89 -7.10
CA ASP A 120 11.40 -2.63 -6.36
C ASP A 120 10.25 -1.62 -6.54
N TRP A 121 9.41 -1.79 -7.57
CA TRP A 121 8.38 -0.79 -7.93
C TRP A 121 6.95 -1.25 -7.64
N LEU A 122 6.73 -2.55 -7.43
CA LEU A 122 5.38 -3.09 -7.16
C LEU A 122 5.02 -3.07 -5.66
N PHE A 123 6.03 -2.90 -4.80
CA PHE A 123 5.87 -2.72 -3.38
C PHE A 123 6.25 -1.29 -3.03
N GLU A 124 5.36 -0.57 -2.34
CA GLU A 124 5.73 0.78 -1.88
C GLU A 124 6.86 0.62 -0.84
N PRO A 125 8.04 1.22 -1.07
CA PRO A 125 9.19 1.00 -0.20
C PRO A 125 8.92 1.57 1.19
N VAL A 126 9.35 0.81 2.19
CA VAL A 126 9.28 1.20 3.60
C VAL A 126 10.71 1.38 4.12
N VAL A 127 10.98 2.57 4.66
CA VAL A 127 12.23 2.92 5.33
C VAL A 127 12.01 2.80 6.83
N ILE A 128 12.92 2.09 7.49
CA ILE A 128 12.94 1.98 8.94
C ILE A 128 13.96 2.98 9.46
N ILE A 129 13.51 3.90 10.32
CA ILE A 129 14.36 4.87 11.02
C ILE A 129 14.66 4.35 12.43
N GLU A 130 15.88 4.56 12.92
CA GLU A 130 16.33 4.12 14.26
C GLU A 130 15.77 4.95 15.43
#